data_AF-A0A7Z2VGU2-F1
#
_entry.id   AF-A0A7Z2VGU2-F1
#
_cell.length_a   1.000
_cell.length_b   1.000
_cell.length_c   1.000
_cell.angle_alpha   90.00
_cell.angle_beta   90.00
_cell.angle_gamma   90.00
#
_symmetry.space_group_name_H-M   'P 1'
#
loop_
_entity.id
_entity.type
_entity.pdbx_description
1 polymer ?
#
loop_
_entity_poly.entity_id
_entity_poly.type
_entity_poly.pdbx_seq_one_letter_code
_entity_poly.pdbx_strand_id
1 'polypeptide(L)'
;MIKKEKLPAKASIRRVGVKVVNPLLRLSTGTNFTGTTKSYRGNLGIRNLANVGLNNNIQSLRLTTAAGATGTVVLFDGTGYSGDFVKFNPSAAGVPDLADFNFDNQASSLVVTSLVLSDADIAVIQQSGLSNNFGEILRRIRVARIRRAASRRGKK
;
A
#
# COMPACT_ATOMS: atom_id res chain seq x y z
N MET A 1 -47.58 33.19 -30.29
CA MET A 1 -46.55 33.57 -29.30
C MET A 1 -45.97 32.31 -28.67
N ILE A 2 -44.73 31.96 -28.98
CA ILE A 2 -44.06 30.74 -28.47
C ILE A 2 -43.33 31.12 -27.19
N LYS A 3 -43.68 30.49 -26.05
CA LYS A 3 -42.98 30.66 -24.77
C LYS A 3 -41.62 29.96 -24.86
N LYS A 4 -40.52 30.70 -24.66
CA LYS A 4 -39.17 30.14 -24.54
C LYS A 4 -38.98 29.59 -23.13
N GLU A 5 -38.92 28.27 -23.02
CA GLU A 5 -38.61 27.57 -21.78
C GLU A 5 -37.09 27.64 -21.52
N LYS A 6 -36.71 28.15 -20.35
CA LYS A 6 -35.31 28.41 -19.98
C LYS A 6 -34.72 27.11 -19.44
N LEU A 7 -33.81 26.49 -20.21
CA LEU A 7 -33.12 25.26 -19.80
C LEU A 7 -32.36 25.47 -18.47
N PRO A 8 -32.43 24.53 -17.51
CA PRO A 8 -31.76 24.68 -16.23
C PRO A 8 -30.24 24.68 -16.40
N ALA A 9 -29.58 25.59 -15.68
CA ALA A 9 -28.12 25.73 -15.69
C ALA A 9 -27.45 24.40 -15.28
N LYS A 10 -26.50 23.94 -16.11
CA LYS A 10 -25.64 22.78 -15.82
C LYS A 10 -24.98 22.97 -14.45
N ALA A 11 -25.26 22.07 -13.51
CA ALA A 11 -24.62 22.05 -12.21
C ALA A 11 -23.10 22.00 -12.37
N SER A 12 -22.41 23.04 -11.91
CA SER A 12 -20.96 23.10 -11.86
C SER A 12 -20.44 22.02 -10.91
N ILE A 13 -19.78 20.99 -11.45
CA ILE A 13 -19.10 19.97 -10.65
C ILE A 13 -18.01 20.68 -9.84
N ARG A 14 -18.26 20.94 -8.55
CA ARG A 14 -17.21 21.33 -7.62
C ARG A 14 -16.24 20.17 -7.52
N ARG A 15 -15.09 20.27 -8.21
CA ARG A 15 -13.94 19.41 -7.93
C ARG A 15 -13.41 19.80 -6.56
N VAL A 16 -13.90 19.13 -5.52
CA VAL A 16 -13.27 19.14 -4.20
C VAL A 16 -11.85 18.63 -4.41
N GLY A 17 -10.86 19.47 -4.16
CA GLY A 17 -9.45 19.08 -4.25
C GLY A 17 -9.17 18.01 -3.20
N VAL A 18 -9.19 16.74 -3.59
CA VAL A 18 -8.86 15.64 -2.67
C VAL A 18 -7.35 15.60 -2.55
N LYS A 19 -6.79 16.19 -1.49
CA LYS A 19 -5.40 15.93 -1.11
C LYS A 19 -5.32 14.52 -0.52
N VAL A 20 -5.31 13.49 -1.36
CA VAL A 20 -5.07 12.11 -0.89
C VAL A 20 -3.59 11.95 -0.62
N VAL A 21 -3.15 12.23 0.60
CA VAL A 21 -1.85 11.79 1.11
C VAL A 21 -2.08 10.93 2.34
N ASN A 22 -2.38 9.66 2.08
CA ASN A 22 -2.40 8.54 3.02
C ASN A 22 -1.99 7.29 2.21
N PRO A 23 -1.18 6.38 2.74
CA PRO A 23 -0.77 6.20 4.15
C PRO A 23 0.56 6.89 4.57
N LEU A 24 0.82 7.04 5.87
CA LEU A 24 2.13 7.36 6.45
C LEU A 24 2.70 6.11 7.14
N LEU A 25 3.80 5.57 6.62
CA LEU A 25 4.53 4.46 7.21
C LEU A 25 5.70 5.00 8.02
N ARG A 26 5.83 4.54 9.26
CA ARG A 26 7.01 4.75 10.10
C ARG A 26 7.66 3.40 10.39
N LEU A 27 8.96 3.28 10.12
CA LEU A 27 9.77 2.10 10.36
C LEU A 27 10.84 2.45 11.37
N SER A 28 11.06 1.57 12.34
CA SER A 28 12.05 1.77 13.40
C SER A 28 12.97 0.56 13.51
N THR A 29 14.23 0.86 13.81
CA THR A 29 15.32 -0.13 13.98
C THR A 29 15.36 -0.76 15.36
N GLY A 30 14.56 -0.26 16.31
CA GLY A 30 14.33 -0.88 17.60
C GLY A 30 12.89 -1.36 17.76
N THR A 31 12.68 -2.29 18.69
CA THR A 31 11.34 -2.67 19.14
C THR A 31 10.65 -1.49 19.85
N ASN A 32 9.33 -1.58 20.01
CA ASN A 32 8.50 -0.55 20.64
C ASN A 32 8.67 0.85 20.04
N PHE A 33 8.93 0.93 18.73
CA PHE A 33 9.10 2.18 17.99
C PHE A 33 10.31 3.02 18.41
N THR A 34 11.37 2.35 18.88
CA THR A 34 12.61 2.99 19.33
C THR A 34 13.70 2.97 18.25
N GLY A 35 14.85 3.57 18.55
CA GLY A 35 16.01 3.60 17.66
C GLY A 35 15.87 4.56 16.47
N THR A 36 16.66 4.32 15.44
CA THR A 36 16.60 5.08 14.18
C THR A 36 15.26 4.85 13.51
N THR A 37 14.58 5.95 13.16
CA THR A 37 13.25 5.93 12.59
C THR A 37 13.23 6.59 11.20
N LYS A 38 12.60 5.93 10.22
CA LYS A 38 12.34 6.50 8.89
C LYS A 38 10.85 6.54 8.60
N SER A 39 10.41 7.62 7.96
CA SER A 39 9.00 7.85 7.65
C SER A 39 8.79 8.03 6.15
N TYR A 40 7.79 7.35 5.61
CA TYR A 40 7.46 7.34 4.19
C TYR A 40 5.98 7.65 3.99
N ARG A 41 5.66 8.51 3.02
CA ARG A 41 4.28 8.98 2.77
C ARG A 41 3.77 8.51 1.41
N GLY A 42 2.49 8.16 1.38
CA GLY A 42 1.77 7.74 0.19
C GLY A 42 1.92 6.25 -0.12
N ASN A 43 1.39 5.87 -1.28
CA ASN A 43 1.53 4.53 -1.80
C ASN A 43 2.91 4.39 -2.44
N LEU A 44 3.76 3.52 -1.92
CA LEU A 44 5.12 3.34 -2.40
C LEU A 44 5.58 1.90 -2.22
N GLY A 45 6.56 1.52 -3.03
CA GLY A 45 7.32 0.29 -2.86
C GLY A 45 8.81 0.61 -2.86
N ILE A 46 9.55 0.04 -1.91
CA ILE A 46 11.01 0.14 -1.84
C ILE A 46 11.56 -1.24 -2.22
N ARG A 47 12.15 -1.31 -3.42
CA ARG A 47 12.66 -2.56 -4.00
C ARG A 47 13.91 -3.10 -3.29
N ASN A 48 14.69 -2.22 -2.70
CA ASN A 48 15.90 -2.59 -2.00
C ASN A 48 16.05 -1.66 -0.79
N LEU A 49 15.88 -2.22 0.41
CA LEU A 49 15.97 -1.47 1.66
C LEU A 49 17.40 -1.06 2.00
N ALA A 50 18.42 -1.66 1.37
CA ALA A 50 19.80 -1.23 1.52
C ALA A 50 19.99 0.21 1.02
N ASN A 51 19.29 0.59 -0.05
CA ASN A 51 19.33 1.95 -0.62
C ASN A 51 18.81 3.02 0.36
N VAL A 52 18.09 2.62 1.40
CA VAL A 52 17.58 3.50 2.45
C VAL A 52 18.11 3.14 3.83
N GLY A 53 19.11 2.25 3.93
CA GLY A 53 19.74 1.86 5.19
C GLY A 53 18.80 1.15 6.17
N LEU A 54 17.81 0.40 5.66
CA LEU A 54 16.86 -0.38 6.48
C LEU A 54 16.92 -1.88 6.20
N ASN A 55 17.86 -2.34 5.37
CA ASN A 55 17.98 -3.76 5.04
C ASN A 55 18.28 -4.57 6.30
N ASN A 56 17.46 -5.58 6.56
CA ASN A 56 17.62 -6.48 7.71
C ASN A 56 17.77 -5.73 9.04
N ASN A 57 17.10 -4.59 9.20
CA ASN A 57 17.26 -3.71 10.35
C ASN A 57 15.94 -3.10 10.82
N ILE A 58 14.80 -3.62 10.34
CA ILE A 58 13.49 -3.14 10.78
C ILE A 58 13.03 -4.09 11.89
N GLN A 59 12.65 -3.52 13.03
CA GLN A 59 12.13 -4.27 14.19
C GLN A 59 10.73 -3.86 14.60
N SER A 60 10.28 -2.65 14.25
CA SER A 60 8.93 -2.19 14.53
C SER A 60 8.40 -1.26 13.45
N LEU A 61 7.07 -1.21 13.30
CA LEU A 61 6.45 -0.35 12.31
C LEU A 61 5.11 0.21 12.75
N ARG A 62 4.78 1.41 12.26
CA ARG A 62 3.47 2.02 12.46
C ARG A 62 2.94 2.55 11.14
N LEU A 63 1.72 2.16 10.79
CA LEU A 63 0.99 2.77 9.70
C LEU A 63 -0.03 3.74 10.28
N THR A 64 -0.07 4.94 9.72
CA THR A 64 -1.12 5.90 9.99
C THR A 64 -1.88 6.17 8.70
N THR A 65 -3.20 6.03 8.77
CA THR A 65 -4.13 6.32 7.68
C THR A 65 -5.12 7.40 8.15
N ALA A 66 -5.88 7.99 7.22
CA ALA A 66 -7.01 8.83 7.61
C ALA A 66 -8.04 8.02 8.41
N ALA A 67 -8.83 8.73 9.22
CA ALA A 67 -9.97 8.13 9.91
C ALA A 67 -10.88 7.39 8.92
N GLY A 68 -11.22 6.13 9.23
CA GLY A 68 -12.01 5.25 8.37
C GLY A 68 -11.29 4.72 7.12
N ALA A 69 -10.01 5.05 6.91
CA ALA A 69 -9.23 4.53 5.80
C ALA A 69 -8.45 3.28 6.20
N THR A 70 -8.34 2.34 5.26
CA THR A 70 -7.53 1.14 5.39
C THR A 70 -6.14 1.36 4.81
N GLY A 71 -5.23 0.44 5.12
CA GLY A 71 -3.91 0.37 4.51
C GLY A 71 -3.26 -0.96 4.77
N THR A 72 -2.34 -1.32 3.88
CA THR A 72 -1.56 -2.54 3.99
C THR A 72 -0.09 -2.20 3.85
N VAL A 73 0.72 -2.79 4.74
CA VAL A 73 2.18 -2.86 4.63
C VAL A 73 2.53 -4.32 4.38
N VAL A 74 3.40 -4.57 3.42
CA VAL A 74 3.97 -5.89 3.17
C VAL A 74 5.48 -5.76 3.24
N LEU A 75 6.10 -6.55 4.09
CA LEU A 75 7.55 -6.69 4.14
C LEU A 75 7.92 -8.01 3.45
N PHE A 76 9.01 -7.97 2.69
CA PHE A 76 9.55 -9.12 1.95
C PHE A 76 10.99 -9.34 2.39
N ASP A 77 11.40 -10.59 2.55
CA ASP A 77 12.75 -10.95 2.97
C ASP A 77 13.76 -10.83 1.81
N GLY A 78 13.27 -10.93 0.57
CA GLY A 78 14.02 -10.73 -0.65
C GLY A 78 13.93 -9.31 -1.19
N THR A 79 14.87 -8.96 -2.06
CA THR A 79 14.83 -7.70 -2.83
C THR A 79 13.82 -7.79 -3.98
N GLY A 80 13.39 -6.66 -4.52
CA GLY A 80 12.46 -6.62 -5.66
C GLY A 80 11.08 -7.17 -5.35
N TYR A 81 10.66 -7.17 -4.08
CA TYR A 81 9.42 -7.79 -3.60
C TYR A 81 9.41 -9.30 -3.86
N SER A 82 10.48 -10.01 -3.50
CA SER A 82 10.61 -11.46 -3.68
C SER A 82 10.75 -12.18 -2.34
N GLY A 83 10.69 -13.51 -2.38
CA GLY A 83 10.83 -14.37 -1.20
C GLY A 83 9.57 -14.39 -0.32
N ASP A 84 9.75 -14.78 0.94
CA ASP A 84 8.69 -14.85 1.92
C ASP A 84 8.26 -13.45 2.36
N PHE A 85 7.02 -13.34 2.83
CA PHE A 85 6.46 -12.05 3.19
C PHE A 85 5.59 -12.12 4.43
N VAL A 86 5.57 -11.01 5.15
CA VAL A 86 4.58 -10.73 6.19
C VAL A 86 3.74 -9.54 5.78
N LYS A 87 2.43 -9.68 5.98
CA LYS A 87 1.43 -8.67 5.62
C LYS A 87 0.80 -8.13 6.89
N PHE A 88 0.85 -6.82 7.02
CA PHE A 88 0.21 -6.09 8.09
C PHE A 88 -0.88 -5.19 7.53
N ASN A 89 -2.04 -5.24 8.16
CA ASN A 89 -3.05 -4.19 8.06
C ASN A 89 -3.12 -3.48 9.41
N PRO A 90 -2.02 -2.83 9.84
CA PRO A 90 -1.90 -2.44 11.23
C PRO A 90 -2.94 -1.37 11.54
N SER A 91 -3.63 -1.57 12.65
CA SER A 91 -4.46 -0.53 13.27
C SER A 91 -3.58 0.64 13.72
N ALA A 92 -4.19 1.71 14.23
CA ALA A 92 -3.46 2.88 14.73
C ALA A 92 -2.37 2.54 15.78
N ALA A 93 -2.45 1.38 16.43
CA ALA A 93 -1.48 0.89 17.41
C ALA A 93 -0.11 0.52 16.80
N GLY A 94 -0.05 0.13 15.53
CA GLY A 94 1.19 -0.37 14.90
C GLY A 94 1.58 -1.78 15.32
N VAL A 95 2.77 -2.21 14.89
CA VAL A 95 3.42 -3.47 15.24
C VAL A 95 4.66 -3.13 16.07
N PRO A 96 4.62 -3.34 17.40
CA PRO A 96 5.72 -2.94 18.29
C PRO A 96 6.94 -3.84 18.16
N ASP A 97 6.77 -5.10 17.77
CA ASP A 97 7.87 -6.05 17.60
C ASP A 97 7.59 -6.96 16.40
N LEU A 98 8.53 -7.05 15.46
CA LEU A 98 8.45 -7.93 14.30
C LEU A 98 8.89 -9.36 14.62
N ALA A 99 9.53 -9.60 15.77
CA ALA A 99 9.87 -10.94 16.23
C ALA A 99 8.62 -11.78 16.49
N ASP A 100 7.50 -11.15 16.90
CA ASP A 100 6.18 -11.77 17.05
C ASP A 100 5.67 -12.42 15.76
N PHE A 101 6.24 -12.03 14.61
CA PHE A 101 5.89 -12.51 13.27
C PHE A 101 7.05 -13.26 12.59
N ASN A 102 8.11 -13.61 13.33
CA ASN A 102 9.35 -14.19 12.81
C ASN A 102 9.97 -13.38 11.66
N PHE A 103 9.83 -12.05 11.69
CA PHE A 103 10.28 -11.17 10.61
C PHE A 103 11.20 -10.04 11.10
N ASP A 104 11.70 -10.15 12.32
CA ASP A 104 12.65 -9.21 12.89
C ASP A 104 13.94 -9.21 12.09
N ASN A 105 14.37 -8.02 11.65
CA ASN A 105 15.60 -7.87 10.89
C ASN A 105 15.69 -8.73 9.62
N GLN A 106 14.56 -9.11 9.02
CA GLN A 106 14.54 -9.92 7.78
C GLN A 106 14.23 -9.11 6.52
N ALA A 107 13.59 -7.94 6.66
CA ALA A 107 13.06 -7.22 5.51
C ALA A 107 14.15 -6.66 4.59
N SER A 108 14.09 -7.02 3.31
CA SER A 108 14.96 -6.49 2.23
C SER A 108 14.19 -5.66 1.20
N SER A 109 12.87 -5.80 1.12
CA SER A 109 12.01 -4.90 0.35
C SER A 109 10.64 -4.73 1.00
N LEU A 110 9.91 -3.68 0.62
CA LEU A 110 8.59 -3.44 1.17
C LEU A 110 7.64 -2.76 0.20
N VAL A 111 6.36 -2.92 0.50
CA VAL A 111 5.26 -2.20 -0.13
C VAL A 111 4.37 -1.60 0.95
N VAL A 112 3.93 -0.37 0.74
CA VAL A 112 2.87 0.25 1.52
C VAL A 112 1.85 0.92 0.62
N THR A 113 0.58 0.73 0.95
CA THR A 113 -0.54 1.23 0.16
C THR A 113 -1.76 1.49 1.03
N SER A 114 -2.63 2.40 0.58
CA SER A 114 -3.97 2.63 1.14
C SER A 114 -4.99 1.56 0.72
N LEU A 115 -4.59 0.61 -0.13
CA LEU A 115 -5.43 -0.51 -0.51
C LEU A 115 -5.27 -1.66 0.48
N VAL A 116 -6.37 -2.34 0.81
CA VAL A 116 -6.30 -3.68 1.41
C VAL A 116 -5.79 -4.64 0.35
N LEU A 117 -4.61 -5.23 0.56
CA LEU A 117 -4.05 -6.22 -0.37
C LEU A 117 -4.44 -7.64 0.05
N SER A 118 -4.88 -8.44 -0.92
CA SER A 118 -5.03 -9.89 -0.78
C SER A 118 -3.74 -10.61 -1.17
N ASP A 119 -3.61 -11.88 -0.80
CA ASP A 119 -2.42 -12.67 -1.15
C ASP A 119 -2.29 -12.84 -2.66
N ALA A 120 -3.42 -12.88 -3.38
CA ALA A 120 -3.44 -12.87 -4.84
C ALA A 120 -3.01 -11.52 -5.45
N ASP A 121 -3.06 -10.42 -4.71
CA ASP A 121 -2.47 -9.14 -5.14
C ASP A 121 -0.97 -9.12 -4.82
N ILE A 122 -0.54 -9.70 -3.71
CA ILE A 122 0.87 -9.86 -3.35
C ILE A 122 1.59 -10.73 -4.38
N ALA A 123 0.99 -11.84 -4.83
CA ALA A 123 1.54 -12.64 -5.91
C ALA A 123 1.73 -11.83 -7.20
N VAL A 124 0.82 -10.90 -7.52
CA VAL A 124 0.96 -9.99 -8.68
C VAL A 124 2.11 -8.99 -8.46
N ILE A 125 2.30 -8.52 -7.22
CA ILE A 125 3.45 -7.66 -6.84
C ILE A 125 4.75 -8.43 -7.06
N GLN A 126 4.86 -9.64 -6.54
CA GLN A 126 6.06 -10.49 -6.66
C GLN A 126 6.38 -10.79 -8.14
N GLN A 127 5.37 -11.14 -8.95
CA GLN A 127 5.53 -11.35 -10.40
C GLN A 127 5.92 -10.07 -11.15
N SER A 128 5.39 -8.93 -10.72
CA SER A 128 5.71 -7.62 -11.31
C SER A 128 6.95 -6.98 -10.68
N GLY A 129 7.62 -7.68 -9.75
CA GLY A 129 8.74 -7.24 -8.95
C GLY A 129 10.00 -6.87 -9.74
N LEU A 130 9.99 -7.07 -11.06
CA LEU A 130 11.01 -6.58 -12.00
C LEU A 130 10.67 -5.20 -12.61
N SER A 131 9.46 -4.69 -12.41
CA SER A 131 8.98 -3.43 -13.04
C SER A 131 9.33 -2.20 -12.18
N ASN A 132 10.23 -1.33 -12.65
CA ASN A 132 10.78 -0.19 -11.88
C ASN A 132 9.77 0.78 -11.25
N ASN A 133 8.48 0.74 -11.59
CA ASN A 133 7.47 1.68 -11.11
C ASN A 133 6.37 1.00 -10.27
N PHE A 134 6.28 1.32 -8.99
CA PHE A 134 5.22 0.81 -8.10
C PHE A 134 3.80 1.28 -8.50
N GLY A 135 3.67 2.46 -9.11
CA GLY A 135 2.39 2.93 -9.64
C GLY A 135 1.83 1.99 -10.73
N GLU A 136 2.71 1.41 -11.55
CA GLU A 136 2.33 0.41 -12.56
C GLU A 136 1.91 -0.91 -11.91
N ILE A 137 2.59 -1.32 -10.83
CA ILE A 137 2.19 -2.49 -10.04
C ILE A 137 0.77 -2.30 -9.48
N LEU A 138 0.44 -1.15 -8.93
CA LEU A 138 -0.91 -0.83 -8.45
C LEU A 138 -1.94 -0.86 -9.58
N ARG A 139 -1.60 -0.38 -10.78
CA ARG A 139 -2.46 -0.44 -11.96
C ARG A 139 -2.75 -1.89 -12.34
N ARG A 140 -1.73 -2.75 -12.38
CA ARG A 140 -1.87 -4.18 -12.68
C ARG A 140 -2.74 -4.91 -11.67
N ILE A 141 -2.59 -4.61 -10.38
CA ILE A 141 -3.46 -5.13 -9.32
C ILE A 141 -4.93 -4.78 -9.60
N ARG A 142 -5.22 -3.51 -9.92
CA ARG A 142 -6.60 -3.07 -10.23
C ARG A 142 -7.16 -3.83 -11.44
N VAL A 143 -6.38 -3.98 -12.51
CA VAL A 143 -6.79 -4.73 -13.71
C VAL A 143 -7.04 -6.21 -13.38
N ALA A 144 -6.16 -6.85 -12.60
CA ALA A 144 -6.32 -8.24 -12.19
C ALA A 144 -7.60 -8.46 -11.38
N ARG A 145 -7.92 -7.54 -10.45
CA ARG A 145 -9.18 -7.58 -9.69
C ARG A 145 -10.41 -7.49 -10.58
N ILE A 146 -10.42 -6.58 -11.56
CA ILE A 146 -11.52 -6.43 -12.52
C ILE A 146 -11.70 -7.73 -13.32
N ARG A 147 -10.62 -8.31 -13.85
CA ARG A 147 -10.65 -9.57 -14.59
C ARG A 147 -11.23 -10.73 -13.76
N ARG A 148 -10.79 -10.86 -12.51
CA ARG A 148 -11.30 -11.87 -11.56
C ARG A 148 -12.78 -11.66 -11.23
N ALA A 149 -13.24 -10.42 -11.12
CA ALA A 149 -14.64 -10.10 -10.88
C ALA A 149 -15.52 -10.46 -12.10
N ALA A 150 -15.06 -10.16 -13.31
CA ALA A 150 -15.74 -10.51 -14.55
C ALA A 150 -15.84 -12.03 -14.76
N SER A 151 -14.75 -12.78 -14.51
CA SER A 151 -14.74 -14.24 -14.64
C SER A 151 -15.70 -14.94 -13.67
N ARG A 152 -15.97 -14.34 -12.50
CA ARG A 152 -16.95 -14.85 -11.53
C ARG A 152 -18.40 -14.60 -11.97
N ARG A 153 -18.66 -13.57 -12.78
CA ARG A 153 -20.01 -13.27 -13.31
C ARG A 153 -20.41 -14.15 -14.49
N GLY A 154 -19.46 -14.56 -15.34
CA GLY A 154 -19.74 -15.45 -16.48
C GLY A 154 -19.86 -16.93 -16.14
N LYS A 155 -19.77 -17.31 -14.86
CA LYS A 155 -19.93 -18.69 -14.35
C LYS A 155 -21.28 -18.92 -13.63
N LYS A 156 -22.23 -18.00 -13.77
CA LYS A 156 -23.58 -18.12 -13.21
C LYS A 156 -24.59 -18.31 -14.33
#